data_AF-W5SWW3-F1
#
_entry.id   AF-W5SWW3-F1
#
_cell.length_a   1.000
_cell.length_b   1.000
_cell.length_c   1.000
_cell.angle_alpha   90.00
_cell.angle_beta   90.00
_cell.angle_gamma   90.00
#
_symmetry.space_group_name_H-M   'P 1'
#
loop_
_entity.id
_entity.type
_entity.pdbx_description
1 polymer ?
#
loop_
_entity_poly.entity_id
_entity_poly.type
_entity_poly.pdbx_seq_one_letter_code
_entity_poly.pdbx_strand_id
1 'polypeptide(L)'
;MKINIKNIRIKSICVTLFISIFLSCNSGVIEELEKKNTFFDSLVKIGHVFQEMFGSFGNSIGDALGFSAVKSDDTRDKIGKHFEKVGEGLKNTKTKLEELSKQIVSTSHADTKEVEAVISTASEMLTKLIDSVAKIAEVTKQAGEIVAIETGGGNAVGAHKESVDVILKEVKEIIETAKEFGINIEKGNPGNLVEKGDDKAGAALVGKNTNAQKPDAKAGPLLADEVSKADPWAMIDKIQNANTSTASLSENNNNEAGALATRVPGGANQNGAKTNADLAAAVALKAMTKGGKFAANNSAEEAGAVKAAAANAVNKVLGILDVIIIKTVIKNLEKVREVVKKIEYSETTGTGTTEANPAK
;
A
#
# COMPACT_ATOMS: atom_id res chain seq x y z
N MET A 1 76.63 -0.62 -39.26
CA MET A 1 76.91 0.39 -38.22
C MET A 1 77.12 -0.35 -36.89
N LYS A 2 78.37 -0.48 -36.42
CA LYS A 2 78.74 -1.20 -35.19
C LYS A 2 78.62 -0.24 -34.01
N ILE A 3 77.71 -0.50 -33.07
CA ILE A 3 77.61 0.28 -31.83
C ILE A 3 78.69 -0.22 -30.85
N ASN A 4 79.56 0.68 -30.41
CA ASN A 4 80.71 0.40 -29.55
C ASN A 4 80.29 0.52 -28.07
N ILE A 5 80.15 -0.61 -27.37
CA ILE A 5 79.66 -0.70 -25.98
C ILE A 5 80.84 -0.61 -25.00
N LYS A 6 81.54 0.53 -24.97
CA LYS A 6 82.62 0.79 -24.00
C LYS A 6 82.37 2.10 -23.25
N ASN A 7 81.35 2.12 -22.38
CA ASN A 7 81.21 2.95 -21.17
C ASN A 7 79.74 3.13 -20.75
N ILE A 8 78.98 2.04 -20.69
CA ILE A 8 77.73 2.08 -19.93
C ILE A 8 78.12 1.93 -18.46
N ARG A 9 77.93 3.00 -17.67
CA ARG A 9 78.15 2.97 -16.21
C ARG A 9 77.21 1.92 -15.59
N ILE A 10 77.70 0.71 -15.35
CA ILE A 10 76.96 -0.43 -14.77
C ILE A 10 76.20 -0.04 -13.49
N LYS A 11 76.75 0.88 -12.68
CA LYS A 11 76.08 1.45 -11.50
C LYS A 11 74.76 2.18 -11.82
N SER A 12 74.61 2.79 -13.00
CA SER A 12 73.40 3.51 -13.40
C SER A 12 72.29 2.57 -13.87
N ILE A 13 72.62 1.44 -14.52
CA ILE A 13 71.61 0.48 -14.99
C ILE A 13 71.03 -0.33 -13.83
N CYS A 14 71.86 -0.76 -12.88
CA CYS A 14 71.38 -1.50 -11.71
C CYS A 14 70.43 -0.64 -10.84
N VAL A 15 70.64 0.67 -10.72
CA VAL A 15 69.76 1.55 -9.95
C VAL A 15 68.40 1.76 -10.65
N THR A 16 68.39 1.95 -11.98
CA THR A 16 67.11 2.08 -12.72
C THR A 16 66.30 0.79 -12.70
N LEU A 17 66.96 -0.36 -12.81
CA LEU A 17 66.32 -1.69 -12.78
C LEU A 17 65.79 -2.04 -11.38
N PHE A 18 66.49 -1.66 -10.30
CA PHE A 18 66.01 -1.85 -8.93
C PHE A 18 64.82 -0.93 -8.60
N ILE A 19 64.83 0.34 -9.04
CA ILE A 19 63.71 1.26 -8.84
C ILE A 19 62.45 0.79 -9.60
N SER A 20 62.60 0.26 -10.82
CA SER A 20 61.45 -0.28 -11.58
C SER A 20 60.86 -1.55 -10.97
N ILE A 21 61.67 -2.39 -10.32
CA ILE A 21 61.21 -3.60 -9.61
C ILE A 21 60.48 -3.26 -8.29
N PHE A 22 60.94 -2.24 -7.56
CA PHE A 22 60.24 -1.77 -6.34
C PHE A 22 58.93 -1.03 -6.66
N LEU A 23 58.88 -0.27 -7.75
CA LEU A 23 57.64 0.36 -8.21
C LEU A 23 56.62 -0.67 -8.70
N SER A 24 57.05 -1.77 -9.35
CA SER A 24 56.13 -2.83 -9.81
C SER A 24 55.56 -3.70 -8.69
N CYS A 25 56.27 -3.87 -7.55
CA CYS A 25 55.72 -4.58 -6.39
C CYS A 25 54.75 -3.73 -5.56
N ASN A 26 54.88 -2.40 -5.59
CA ASN A 26 54.02 -1.49 -4.81
C ASN A 26 52.83 -0.94 -5.63
N SER A 27 52.92 -0.91 -6.97
CA SER A 27 51.82 -0.46 -7.83
C SER A 27 50.59 -1.36 -7.75
N GLY A 28 50.78 -2.69 -7.62
CA GLY A 28 49.66 -3.62 -7.43
C GLY A 28 48.91 -3.40 -6.11
N VAL A 29 49.64 -3.09 -5.04
CA VAL A 29 49.07 -2.76 -3.72
C VAL A 29 48.29 -1.44 -3.76
N ILE A 30 48.80 -0.44 -4.48
CA ILE A 30 48.12 0.85 -4.66
C ILE A 30 46.85 0.69 -5.50
N GLU A 31 46.89 -0.11 -6.57
CA GLU A 31 45.74 -0.36 -7.44
C GLU A 31 44.63 -1.15 -6.72
N GLU A 32 44.98 -2.18 -5.95
CA GLU A 32 44.02 -2.94 -5.14
C GLU A 32 43.37 -2.07 -4.05
N LEU A 33 44.16 -1.18 -3.43
CA LEU A 33 43.66 -0.23 -2.44
C LEU A 33 42.68 0.78 -3.06
N GLU A 34 42.95 1.25 -4.28
CA GLU A 34 42.06 2.15 -5.03
C GLU A 34 40.74 1.46 -5.42
N LYS A 35 40.78 0.21 -5.87
CA LYS A 35 39.58 -0.62 -6.15
C LYS A 35 38.75 -0.85 -4.89
N LYS A 36 39.38 -1.11 -3.75
CA LYS A 36 38.70 -1.23 -2.46
C LYS A 36 38.08 0.09 -2.01
N ASN A 37 38.79 1.21 -2.15
CA ASN A 37 38.24 2.53 -1.82
C ASN A 37 37.01 2.88 -2.67
N THR A 38 37.07 2.67 -3.98
CA THR A 38 35.92 2.94 -4.88
C THR A 38 34.72 2.04 -4.58
N PHE A 39 34.95 0.79 -4.17
CA PHE A 39 33.91 -0.09 -3.65
C PHE A 39 33.30 0.46 -2.35
N PHE A 40 34.12 0.84 -1.36
CA PHE A 40 33.62 1.41 -0.10
C PHE A 40 32.84 2.71 -0.30
N ASP A 41 33.27 3.58 -1.22
CA ASP A 41 32.54 4.80 -1.60
C ASP A 41 31.15 4.47 -2.17
N SER A 42 31.03 3.38 -2.93
CA SER A 42 29.74 2.89 -3.43
C SER A 42 28.83 2.44 -2.29
N LEU A 43 29.36 1.72 -1.29
CA LEU A 43 28.59 1.31 -0.11
C LEU A 43 28.10 2.51 0.71
N VAL A 44 28.92 3.56 0.84
CA VAL A 44 28.52 4.81 1.54
C VAL A 44 27.36 5.48 0.80
N LYS A 45 27.43 5.59 -0.53
CA LYS A 45 26.34 6.16 -1.36
C LYS A 45 25.06 5.33 -1.25
N ILE A 46 25.17 4.02 -1.32
CA ILE A 46 24.05 3.08 -1.12
C ILE A 46 23.42 3.31 0.26
N GLY A 47 24.24 3.39 1.32
CA GLY A 47 23.77 3.66 2.67
C GLY A 47 23.00 4.99 2.79
N HIS A 48 23.47 6.04 2.12
CA HIS A 48 22.79 7.33 2.09
C HIS A 48 21.42 7.25 1.40
N VAL A 49 21.33 6.60 0.23
CA VAL A 49 20.05 6.43 -0.48
C VAL A 49 19.06 5.60 0.35
N PHE A 50 19.51 4.58 1.08
CA PHE A 50 18.65 3.85 2.01
C PHE A 50 18.10 4.73 3.12
N GLN A 51 18.93 5.57 3.73
CA GLN A 51 18.49 6.51 4.76
C GLN A 51 17.45 7.49 4.22
N GLU A 52 17.68 8.04 3.02
CA GLU A 52 16.71 8.92 2.35
C GLU A 52 15.41 8.19 2.02
N MET A 53 15.48 6.93 1.58
CA MET A 53 14.30 6.13 1.26
C MET A 53 13.43 5.87 2.49
N PHE A 54 14.02 5.44 3.61
CA PHE A 54 13.29 5.22 4.85
C PHE A 54 12.76 6.53 5.45
N GLY A 55 13.54 7.61 5.39
CA GLY A 55 13.09 8.93 5.81
C GLY A 55 11.94 9.47 4.95
N SER A 56 12.05 9.33 3.63
CA SER A 56 11.02 9.76 2.66
C SER A 56 9.74 8.95 2.80
N PHE A 57 9.83 7.62 2.93
CA PHE A 57 8.67 6.77 3.20
C PHE A 57 8.06 7.12 4.55
N GLY A 58 8.86 7.24 5.60
CA GLY A 58 8.41 7.61 6.95
C GLY A 58 7.69 8.96 7.00
N ASN A 59 8.20 9.97 6.30
CA ASN A 59 7.56 11.29 6.23
C ASN A 59 6.32 11.27 5.32
N SER A 60 6.41 10.73 4.11
CA SER A 60 5.29 10.74 3.14
C SER A 60 4.11 9.92 3.63
N ILE A 61 4.39 8.74 4.19
CA ILE A 61 3.36 7.90 4.80
C ILE A 61 2.99 8.43 6.18
N GLY A 62 3.92 8.98 6.96
CA GLY A 62 3.59 9.69 8.21
C GLY A 62 2.60 10.84 7.99
N ASP A 63 2.71 11.57 6.89
CA ASP A 63 1.80 12.66 6.50
C ASP A 63 0.48 12.13 5.91
N ALA A 64 0.51 11.01 5.19
CA ALA A 64 -0.67 10.31 4.70
C ALA A 64 -1.47 9.64 5.83
N LEU A 65 -0.80 9.16 6.88
CA LEU A 65 -1.41 8.53 8.07
C LEU A 65 -1.68 9.53 9.20
N GLY A 66 -0.98 10.66 9.18
CA GLY A 66 -1.31 11.88 9.90
C GLY A 66 -2.58 12.55 9.35
N PHE A 67 -3.23 11.92 8.37
CA PHE A 67 -4.58 12.26 7.95
C PHE A 67 -5.50 12.28 9.17
N SER A 68 -6.04 13.46 9.46
CA SER A 68 -7.04 13.63 10.49
C SER A 68 -8.23 12.72 10.18
N ALA A 69 -8.65 11.91 11.15
CA ALA A 69 -9.81 11.04 11.03
C ALA A 69 -10.95 11.73 10.27
N VAL A 70 -11.52 11.02 9.31
CA VAL A 70 -12.67 11.45 8.54
C VAL A 70 -13.79 11.86 9.49
N LYS A 71 -14.26 13.10 9.37
CA LYS A 71 -15.34 13.64 10.20
C LYS A 71 -16.70 13.43 9.53
N SER A 72 -17.74 13.49 10.34
CA SER A 72 -19.14 13.34 9.90
C SER A 72 -19.61 14.42 8.92
N ASP A 73 -18.99 15.60 8.95
CA ASP A 73 -19.27 16.76 8.11
C ASP A 73 -18.29 16.91 6.94
N ASP A 74 -17.40 15.94 6.76
CA ASP A 74 -16.45 15.94 5.65
C ASP A 74 -17.12 15.55 4.33
N THR A 75 -16.44 15.92 3.23
CA THR A 75 -16.82 15.52 1.87
C THR A 75 -16.13 14.23 1.46
N ARG A 76 -16.76 13.46 0.55
CA ARG A 76 -16.19 12.20 0.04
C ARG A 76 -14.80 12.38 -0.57
N ASP A 77 -14.57 13.52 -1.21
CA ASP A 77 -13.28 13.95 -1.73
C ASP A 77 -12.13 13.84 -0.71
N LYS A 78 -12.37 13.98 0.60
CA LYS A 78 -11.34 13.75 1.61
C LYS A 78 -10.84 12.31 1.62
N ILE A 79 -11.71 11.33 1.38
CA ILE A 79 -11.33 9.91 1.27
C ILE A 79 -10.51 9.68 0.00
N GLY A 80 -10.91 10.28 -1.13
CA GLY A 80 -10.11 10.24 -2.35
C GLY A 80 -8.71 10.82 -2.15
N LYS A 81 -8.62 11.99 -1.50
CA LYS A 81 -7.35 12.65 -1.15
C LYS A 81 -6.47 11.81 -0.23
N HIS A 82 -7.06 11.03 0.68
CA HIS A 82 -6.30 10.07 1.50
C HIS A 82 -5.56 9.08 0.61
N PHE A 83 -6.27 8.42 -0.30
CA PHE A 83 -5.66 7.45 -1.22
C PHE A 83 -4.68 8.09 -2.21
N GLU A 84 -4.91 9.33 -2.65
CA GLU A 84 -3.93 10.08 -3.46
C GLU A 84 -2.61 10.27 -2.71
N LYS A 85 -2.67 10.70 -1.44
CA LYS A 85 -1.48 10.85 -0.59
C LYS A 85 -0.75 9.53 -0.35
N VAL A 86 -1.48 8.46 -0.08
CA VAL A 86 -0.89 7.12 0.05
C VAL A 86 -0.18 6.74 -1.27
N GLY A 87 -0.83 6.97 -2.41
CA GLY A 87 -0.23 6.73 -3.73
C GLY A 87 1.02 7.57 -3.99
N GLU A 88 1.04 8.84 -3.59
CA GLU A 88 2.22 9.71 -3.66
C GLU A 88 3.38 9.19 -2.80
N GLY A 89 3.11 8.76 -1.55
CA GLY A 89 4.12 8.16 -0.68
C GLY A 89 4.71 6.87 -1.26
N LEU A 90 3.89 6.03 -1.87
CA LEU A 90 4.34 4.82 -2.57
C LEU A 90 5.19 5.16 -3.81
N LYS A 91 4.78 6.16 -4.61
CA LYS A 91 5.56 6.65 -5.76
C LYS A 91 6.93 7.18 -5.34
N ASN A 92 6.98 8.02 -4.31
CA ASN A 92 8.24 8.55 -3.76
C ASN A 92 9.18 7.43 -3.33
N THR A 93 8.63 6.40 -2.67
CA THR A 93 9.40 5.21 -2.25
C THR A 93 9.93 4.44 -3.45
N LYS A 94 9.12 4.27 -4.49
CA LYS A 94 9.53 3.60 -5.73
C LYS A 94 10.65 4.36 -6.44
N THR A 95 10.54 5.68 -6.56
CA THR A 95 11.61 6.51 -7.16
C THR A 95 12.92 6.37 -6.38
N LYS A 96 12.88 6.38 -5.05
CA LYS A 96 14.08 6.15 -4.23
C LYS A 96 14.64 4.74 -4.38
N LEU A 97 13.78 3.73 -4.55
CA LEU A 97 14.20 2.37 -4.85
C LEU A 97 14.88 2.24 -6.22
N GLU A 98 14.41 2.98 -7.23
CA GLU A 98 15.05 3.06 -8.54
C GLU A 98 16.41 3.79 -8.48
N GLU A 99 16.53 4.84 -7.67
CA GLU A 99 17.82 5.50 -7.38
C GLU A 99 18.80 4.53 -6.71
N LEU A 100 18.32 3.74 -5.74
CA LEU A 100 19.12 2.71 -5.07
C LEU A 100 19.62 1.67 -6.08
N SER A 101 18.74 1.20 -6.97
CA SER A 101 19.08 0.26 -8.04
C SER A 101 20.26 0.76 -8.88
N LYS A 102 20.22 2.04 -9.28
CA LYS A 102 21.31 2.65 -10.07
C LYS A 102 22.63 2.68 -9.32
N GLN A 103 22.62 3.00 -8.02
CA GLN A 103 23.84 2.97 -7.20
C GLN A 103 24.43 1.56 -7.10
N ILE A 104 23.57 0.56 -6.92
CA ILE A 104 23.98 -0.84 -6.84
C ILE A 104 24.59 -1.31 -8.15
N VAL A 105 23.94 -1.09 -9.30
CA VAL A 105 24.48 -1.44 -10.62
C VAL A 105 25.82 -0.76 -10.91
N SER A 106 26.02 0.46 -10.40
CA SER A 106 27.27 1.19 -10.55
C SER A 106 28.39 0.76 -9.59
N THR A 107 28.10 -0.19 -8.68
CA THR A 107 29.09 -0.67 -7.70
C THR A 107 30.10 -1.56 -8.40
N SER A 108 31.28 -1.00 -8.67
CA SER A 108 32.41 -1.75 -9.20
C SER A 108 32.89 -2.81 -8.19
N HIS A 109 33.47 -3.89 -8.72
CA HIS A 109 34.09 -4.95 -7.91
C HIS A 109 33.08 -5.65 -6.98
N ALA A 110 31.86 -5.90 -7.43
CA ALA A 110 30.84 -6.64 -6.69
C ALA A 110 29.92 -7.43 -7.64
N ASP A 111 29.39 -8.56 -7.18
CA ASP A 111 28.26 -9.22 -7.86
C ASP A 111 26.95 -8.72 -7.25
N THR A 112 26.17 -8.00 -8.05
CA THR A 112 24.94 -7.33 -7.62
C THR A 112 23.68 -7.99 -8.17
N LYS A 113 23.79 -9.08 -8.94
CA LYS A 113 22.65 -9.67 -9.67
C LYS A 113 21.50 -10.10 -8.75
N GLU A 114 21.81 -10.72 -7.61
CA GLU A 114 20.79 -11.12 -6.63
C GLU A 114 20.07 -9.88 -6.08
N VAL A 115 20.81 -8.82 -5.79
CA VAL A 115 20.28 -7.58 -5.23
C VAL A 115 19.37 -6.87 -6.24
N GLU A 116 19.81 -6.79 -7.50
CA GLU A 116 19.01 -6.23 -8.60
C GLU A 116 17.68 -6.96 -8.78
N ALA A 117 17.69 -8.30 -8.72
CA ALA A 117 16.48 -9.10 -8.82
C ALA A 117 15.48 -8.79 -7.69
N VAL A 118 15.96 -8.72 -6.44
CA VAL A 118 15.11 -8.37 -5.28
C VAL A 118 14.57 -6.95 -5.38
N ILE A 119 15.35 -5.99 -5.88
CA ILE A 119 14.90 -4.62 -6.11
C ILE A 119 13.84 -4.55 -7.21
N SER A 120 13.96 -5.35 -8.28
CA SER A 120 12.92 -5.47 -9.31
C SER A 120 11.61 -5.96 -8.72
N THR A 121 11.65 -7.08 -7.98
CA THR A 121 10.46 -7.62 -7.28
C THR A 121 9.85 -6.60 -6.32
N ALA A 122 10.69 -5.85 -5.60
CA ALA A 122 10.25 -4.78 -4.71
C ALA A 122 9.57 -3.62 -5.46
N SER A 123 10.05 -3.26 -6.65
CA SER A 123 9.49 -2.21 -7.49
C SER A 123 8.17 -2.64 -8.12
N GLU A 124 8.03 -3.90 -8.51
CA GLU A 124 6.78 -4.50 -9.02
C GLU A 124 5.69 -4.46 -7.94
N MET A 125 6.02 -4.83 -6.70
CA MET A 125 5.10 -4.73 -5.56
C MET A 125 4.58 -3.31 -5.36
N LEU A 126 5.48 -2.32 -5.32
CA LEU A 126 5.09 -0.91 -5.18
C LEU A 126 4.19 -0.47 -6.35
N THR A 127 4.45 -0.96 -7.56
CA THR A 127 3.61 -0.67 -8.73
C THR A 127 2.19 -1.20 -8.54
N LYS A 128 2.03 -2.46 -8.13
CA LYS A 128 0.70 -3.04 -7.83
C LYS A 128 -0.05 -2.20 -6.80
N LEU A 129 0.60 -1.84 -5.69
CA LEU A 129 -0.03 -1.01 -4.66
C LEU A 129 -0.41 0.39 -5.15
N ILE A 130 0.48 1.06 -5.91
CA ILE A 130 0.22 2.38 -6.51
C ILE A 130 -1.02 2.32 -7.41
N ASP A 131 -1.11 1.31 -8.26
CA ASP A 131 -2.21 1.17 -9.21
C ASP A 131 -3.54 0.94 -8.48
N SER A 132 -3.55 0.06 -7.47
CA SER A 132 -4.78 -0.20 -6.69
C SER A 132 -5.24 1.02 -5.89
N VAL A 133 -4.34 1.72 -5.19
CA VAL A 133 -4.75 2.92 -4.44
C VAL A 133 -5.19 4.06 -5.36
N ALA A 134 -4.60 4.19 -6.55
CA ALA A 134 -5.00 5.20 -7.52
C ALA A 134 -6.43 4.98 -8.04
N LYS A 135 -6.81 3.74 -8.35
CA LYS A 135 -8.18 3.40 -8.78
C LYS A 135 -9.19 3.58 -7.65
N ILE A 136 -8.83 3.25 -6.41
CA ILE A 136 -9.69 3.52 -5.24
C ILE A 136 -9.87 5.05 -5.07
N ALA A 137 -8.80 5.82 -5.21
CA ALA A 137 -8.86 7.28 -5.15
C ALA A 137 -9.84 7.84 -6.19
N GLU A 138 -9.80 7.36 -7.43
CA GLU A 138 -10.67 7.82 -8.52
C GLU A 138 -12.16 7.67 -8.19
N VAL A 139 -12.56 6.50 -7.65
CA VAL A 139 -13.98 6.23 -7.33
C VAL A 139 -14.46 6.87 -6.03
N THR A 140 -13.54 7.33 -5.17
CA THR A 140 -13.84 7.99 -3.89
C THR A 140 -13.70 9.51 -3.95
N LYS A 141 -13.01 10.06 -4.97
CA LYS A 141 -12.87 11.49 -5.24
C LYS A 141 -14.14 12.10 -5.84
N GLN A 142 -15.21 12.11 -5.06
CA GLN A 142 -16.52 12.59 -5.47
C GLN A 142 -16.92 13.82 -4.68
N ALA A 143 -17.62 14.74 -5.34
CA ALA A 143 -18.24 15.88 -4.66
C ALA A 143 -19.40 15.41 -3.77
N GLY A 144 -19.64 16.17 -2.69
CA GLY A 144 -20.75 15.94 -1.75
C GLY A 144 -20.31 15.37 -0.41
N GLU A 145 -21.23 15.39 0.54
CA GLU A 145 -21.03 14.88 1.90
C GLU A 145 -20.73 13.38 1.87
N ILE A 146 -19.88 12.93 2.79
CA ILE A 146 -19.65 11.48 3.04
C ILE A 146 -20.96 10.79 3.35
N VAL A 147 -21.86 11.52 4.01
CA VAL A 147 -23.16 11.03 4.46
C VAL A 147 -24.24 11.95 3.94
N ALA A 148 -24.70 11.66 2.72
CA ALA A 148 -25.88 12.32 2.18
C ALA A 148 -27.14 11.75 2.87
N ILE A 149 -27.76 12.56 3.73
CA ILE A 149 -29.08 12.33 4.33
C ILE A 149 -30.00 13.42 3.80
N GLU A 150 -31.17 13.06 3.27
CA GLU A 150 -32.11 14.09 2.81
C GLU A 150 -32.68 14.87 4.00
N THR A 151 -32.84 16.19 3.80
CA THR A 151 -33.36 17.10 4.81
C THR A 151 -34.73 16.62 5.32
N GLY A 152 -34.83 16.32 6.61
CA GLY A 152 -36.05 15.76 7.20
C GLY A 152 -36.23 14.25 7.03
N GLY A 153 -35.17 13.50 6.75
CA GLY A 153 -35.15 12.04 6.82
C GLY A 153 -35.73 11.35 5.60
N GLY A 154 -35.18 11.60 4.40
CA GLY A 154 -35.67 11.00 3.16
C GLY A 154 -35.22 9.57 2.90
N ASN A 155 -35.51 9.08 1.70
CA ASN A 155 -35.32 7.68 1.34
C ASN A 155 -33.82 7.37 1.14
N ALA A 156 -33.41 6.16 1.53
CA ALA A 156 -32.07 5.69 1.26
C ALA A 156 -31.89 5.40 -0.23
N VAL A 157 -30.67 5.55 -0.72
CA VAL A 157 -30.29 5.23 -2.11
C VAL A 157 -29.05 4.37 -2.07
N GLY A 158 -29.06 3.25 -2.78
CA GLY A 158 -27.89 2.39 -2.93
C GLY A 158 -26.73 3.13 -3.61
N ALA A 159 -25.51 2.80 -3.23
CA ALA A 159 -24.34 3.31 -3.93
C ALA A 159 -24.25 2.77 -5.37
N HIS A 160 -23.54 3.52 -6.21
CA HIS A 160 -23.26 3.11 -7.59
C HIS A 160 -22.45 1.82 -7.60
N LYS A 161 -23.00 0.78 -8.23
CA LYS A 161 -22.49 -0.58 -8.18
C LYS A 161 -21.05 -0.65 -8.67
N GLU A 162 -20.77 0.01 -9.78
CA GLU A 162 -19.46 0.01 -10.45
C GLU A 162 -18.39 0.63 -9.57
N SER A 163 -18.73 1.68 -8.81
CA SER A 163 -17.79 2.30 -7.86
C SER A 163 -17.50 1.39 -6.67
N VAL A 164 -18.52 0.69 -6.17
CA VAL A 164 -18.34 -0.31 -5.10
C VAL A 164 -17.49 -1.47 -5.61
N ASP A 165 -17.79 -2.03 -6.78
CA ASP A 165 -17.04 -3.14 -7.38
C ASP A 165 -15.54 -2.83 -7.55
N VAL A 166 -15.20 -1.60 -7.95
CA VAL A 166 -13.79 -1.17 -7.99
C VAL A 166 -13.15 -1.25 -6.61
N ILE A 167 -13.80 -0.74 -5.55
CA ILE A 167 -13.25 -0.85 -4.19
C ILE A 167 -13.09 -2.31 -3.77
N LEU A 168 -14.10 -3.17 -3.99
CA LEU A 168 -14.02 -4.58 -3.61
C LEU A 168 -12.84 -5.28 -4.29
N LYS A 169 -12.69 -5.05 -5.60
CA LYS A 169 -11.60 -5.61 -6.41
C LYS A 169 -10.24 -5.12 -5.94
N GLU A 170 -10.05 -3.82 -5.83
CA GLU A 170 -8.72 -3.25 -5.57
C GLU A 170 -8.29 -3.46 -4.11
N VAL A 171 -9.23 -3.51 -3.15
CA VAL A 171 -8.92 -3.96 -1.78
C VAL A 171 -8.45 -5.42 -1.76
N LYS A 172 -9.08 -6.29 -2.56
CA LYS A 172 -8.64 -7.68 -2.71
C LYS A 172 -7.24 -7.76 -3.32
N GLU A 173 -6.94 -6.98 -4.37
CA GLU A 173 -5.60 -6.91 -4.97
C GLU A 173 -4.52 -6.45 -3.98
N ILE A 174 -4.81 -5.45 -3.13
CA ILE A 174 -3.91 -5.00 -2.06
C ILE A 174 -3.63 -6.14 -1.08
N ILE A 175 -4.66 -6.87 -0.65
CA ILE A 175 -4.53 -7.96 0.32
C ILE A 175 -3.78 -9.16 -0.27
N GLU A 176 -4.06 -9.52 -1.52
CA GLU A 176 -3.33 -10.59 -2.21
C GLU A 176 -1.85 -10.23 -2.36
N THR A 177 -1.55 -8.99 -2.77
CA THR A 177 -0.18 -8.46 -2.80
C THR A 177 0.49 -8.52 -1.42
N ALA A 178 -0.21 -8.14 -0.36
CA ALA A 178 0.33 -8.22 1.00
C ALA A 178 0.68 -9.67 1.40
N LYS A 179 -0.19 -10.63 1.07
CA LYS A 179 0.04 -12.06 1.33
C LYS A 179 1.22 -12.62 0.55
N GLU A 180 1.38 -12.26 -0.72
CA GLU A 180 2.56 -12.62 -1.55
C GLU A 180 3.88 -12.18 -0.87
N PHE A 181 3.85 -11.07 -0.14
CA PHE A 181 5.01 -10.53 0.56
C PHE A 181 5.15 -11.02 2.02
N GLY A 182 4.31 -11.95 2.44
CA GLY A 182 4.40 -12.61 3.75
C GLY A 182 3.73 -11.82 4.87
N ILE A 183 2.80 -10.91 4.55
CA ILE A 183 1.99 -10.23 5.55
C ILE A 183 0.84 -11.14 5.96
N ASN A 184 0.75 -11.41 7.26
CA ASN A 184 -0.38 -12.12 7.82
C ASN A 184 -1.60 -11.19 7.88
N ILE A 185 -2.72 -11.66 7.33
CA ILE A 185 -3.98 -10.93 7.30
C ILE A 185 -4.92 -11.62 8.28
N GLU A 186 -5.20 -10.92 9.37
CA GLU A 186 -6.10 -11.43 10.40
C GLU A 186 -7.54 -11.45 9.87
N LYS A 187 -8.31 -12.47 10.24
CA LYS A 187 -9.73 -12.54 9.88
C LYS A 187 -10.60 -11.61 10.74
N GLY A 188 -10.11 -11.19 11.90
CA GLY A 188 -10.87 -10.45 12.89
C GLY A 188 -12.06 -11.22 13.47
N ASN A 189 -12.79 -10.58 14.38
CA ASN A 189 -14.07 -11.09 14.87
C ASN A 189 -15.22 -10.54 14.00
N PRO A 190 -15.95 -11.37 13.23
CA PRO A 190 -17.06 -10.89 12.41
C PRO A 190 -18.20 -10.27 13.25
N GLY A 191 -18.30 -10.64 14.52
CA GLY A 191 -19.37 -10.22 15.41
C GLY A 191 -20.65 -11.04 15.20
N ASN A 192 -21.76 -10.48 15.68
CA ASN A 192 -23.04 -11.17 15.73
C ASN A 192 -23.95 -10.72 14.58
N LEU A 193 -25.00 -11.51 14.36
CA LEU A 193 -26.08 -11.16 13.46
C LEU A 193 -26.71 -9.81 13.84
N VAL A 194 -26.99 -8.99 12.83
CA VAL A 194 -27.72 -7.72 13.00
C VAL A 194 -29.16 -7.91 12.56
N GLU A 195 -30.09 -7.69 13.48
CA GLU A 195 -31.52 -7.90 13.25
C GLU A 195 -32.10 -6.96 12.20
N LYS A 196 -33.01 -7.50 11.40
CA LYS A 196 -33.90 -6.74 10.52
C LYS A 196 -35.05 -6.09 11.29
N GLY A 197 -35.55 -4.98 10.77
CA GLY A 197 -36.70 -4.26 11.31
C GLY A 197 -36.71 -2.80 10.89
N ASP A 198 -37.85 -2.14 10.98
CA ASP A 198 -38.02 -0.74 10.58
C ASP A 198 -37.31 0.24 11.53
N ASP A 199 -37.12 -0.16 12.80
CA ASP A 199 -36.44 0.58 13.87
C ASP A 199 -35.01 0.07 14.12
N LYS A 200 -34.48 -0.82 13.27
CA LYS A 200 -33.17 -1.46 13.45
C LYS A 200 -32.06 -0.75 12.66
N ALA A 201 -30.81 -1.03 13.04
CA ALA A 201 -29.60 -0.44 12.46
C ALA A 201 -29.59 -0.42 10.92
N GLY A 202 -29.94 -1.54 10.30
CA GLY A 202 -29.96 -1.63 8.84
C GLY A 202 -30.97 -0.72 8.15
N ALA A 203 -32.07 -0.34 8.82
CA ALA A 203 -33.03 0.60 8.27
C ALA A 203 -32.43 1.99 8.04
N ALA A 204 -31.46 2.40 8.85
CA ALA A 204 -30.72 3.65 8.63
C ALA A 204 -29.72 3.54 7.45
N LEU A 205 -29.23 2.33 7.16
CA LEU A 205 -28.34 2.09 6.02
C LEU A 205 -29.11 2.03 4.70
N VAL A 206 -30.14 1.20 4.61
CA VAL A 206 -30.83 0.87 3.34
C VAL A 206 -32.28 1.34 3.26
N GLY A 207 -32.81 1.95 4.32
CA GLY A 207 -34.22 2.31 4.43
C GLY A 207 -35.12 1.15 4.88
N LYS A 208 -36.43 1.40 4.96
CA LYS A 208 -37.46 0.41 5.23
C LYS A 208 -38.39 0.20 4.03
N ASN A 209 -38.94 -1.00 3.92
CA ASN A 209 -39.97 -1.39 2.95
C ASN A 209 -39.61 -1.11 1.47
N THR A 210 -40.55 -1.42 0.58
CA THR A 210 -40.46 -1.03 -0.84
C THR A 210 -40.30 0.48 -0.93
N ASN A 211 -39.25 0.95 -1.64
CA ASN A 211 -38.83 2.35 -1.82
C ASN A 211 -37.86 2.92 -0.78
N ALA A 212 -37.26 2.10 0.08
CA ALA A 212 -36.18 2.53 0.96
C ALA A 212 -36.59 3.71 1.87
N GLN A 213 -37.83 3.67 2.35
CA GLN A 213 -38.42 4.74 3.13
C GLN A 213 -37.60 5.00 4.40
N LYS A 214 -37.81 6.17 4.99
CA LYS A 214 -37.15 6.55 6.24
C LYS A 214 -37.39 5.54 7.36
N PRO A 215 -36.38 5.26 8.19
CA PRO A 215 -36.53 4.34 9.30
C PRO A 215 -37.40 4.92 10.41
N ASP A 216 -37.86 4.03 11.30
CA ASP A 216 -38.47 4.42 12.56
C ASP A 216 -37.40 4.97 13.52
N ALA A 217 -37.85 5.61 14.60
CA ALA A 217 -36.95 6.16 15.61
C ALA A 217 -36.05 5.05 16.20
N LYS A 218 -34.84 5.43 16.63
CA LYS A 218 -33.74 4.62 17.18
C LYS A 218 -32.85 3.93 16.14
N ALA A 219 -33.21 3.90 14.86
CA ALA A 219 -32.41 3.23 13.85
C ALA A 219 -31.01 3.85 13.67
N GLY A 220 -30.89 5.19 13.74
CA GLY A 220 -29.61 5.88 13.62
C GLY A 220 -28.64 5.56 14.77
N PRO A 221 -29.06 5.75 16.04
CA PRO A 221 -28.28 5.34 17.21
C PRO A 221 -27.90 3.85 17.21
N LEU A 222 -28.81 2.95 16.80
CA LEU A 222 -28.50 1.52 16.68
C LEU A 222 -27.48 1.25 15.59
N LEU A 223 -27.52 1.97 14.46
CA LEU A 223 -26.48 1.87 13.44
C LEU A 223 -25.10 2.24 13.98
N ALA A 224 -25.02 3.33 14.74
CA ALA A 224 -23.77 3.74 15.39
C ALA A 224 -23.24 2.69 16.38
N ASP A 225 -24.13 2.10 17.18
CA ASP A 225 -23.79 1.04 18.14
C ASP A 225 -23.29 -0.22 17.42
N GLU A 226 -24.02 -0.74 16.42
CA GLU A 226 -23.61 -1.93 15.67
C GLU A 226 -22.30 -1.73 14.89
N VAL A 227 -22.07 -0.53 14.34
CA VAL A 227 -20.79 -0.18 13.69
C VAL A 227 -19.66 -0.11 14.71
N SER A 228 -19.91 0.39 15.92
CA SER A 228 -18.88 0.49 16.96
C SER A 228 -18.32 -0.88 17.36
N LYS A 229 -19.17 -1.92 17.37
CA LYS A 229 -18.84 -3.32 17.67
C LYS A 229 -18.01 -4.01 16.58
N ALA A 230 -18.02 -3.50 15.35
CA ALA A 230 -17.37 -4.15 14.23
C ALA A 230 -15.85 -4.12 14.33
N ASP A 231 -15.22 -5.26 14.13
CA ASP A 231 -13.76 -5.42 14.07
C ASP A 231 -13.22 -4.96 12.70
N PRO A 232 -12.21 -4.08 12.63
CA PRO A 232 -11.67 -3.61 11.35
C PRO A 232 -11.07 -4.70 10.46
N TRP A 233 -10.40 -5.72 11.02
CA TRP A 233 -9.89 -6.86 10.25
C TRP A 233 -11.04 -7.69 9.68
N ALA A 234 -12.10 -7.89 10.44
CA ALA A 234 -13.28 -8.57 9.92
C ALA A 234 -13.96 -7.74 8.83
N MET A 235 -14.02 -6.41 8.96
CA MET A 235 -14.57 -5.54 7.93
C MET A 235 -13.80 -5.65 6.61
N ILE A 236 -12.46 -5.63 6.64
CA ILE A 236 -11.67 -5.77 5.41
C ILE A 236 -11.79 -7.17 4.80
N ASP A 237 -11.93 -8.21 5.63
CA ASP A 237 -12.25 -9.56 5.17
C ASP A 237 -13.63 -9.63 4.49
N LYS A 238 -14.63 -8.92 5.01
CA LYS A 238 -15.93 -8.80 4.34
C LYS A 238 -15.83 -8.06 3.01
N ILE A 239 -15.06 -6.97 2.96
CA ILE A 239 -14.89 -6.18 1.74
C ILE A 239 -14.21 -6.99 0.63
N GLN A 240 -13.09 -7.67 0.90
CA GLN A 240 -12.36 -8.42 -0.13
C GLN A 240 -13.15 -9.61 -0.70
N ASN A 241 -14.09 -10.15 0.08
CA ASN A 241 -14.89 -11.33 -0.28
C ASN A 241 -16.32 -10.98 -0.70
N ALA A 242 -16.72 -9.72 -0.60
CA ALA A 242 -18.06 -9.28 -0.94
C ALA A 242 -18.29 -9.32 -2.46
N ASN A 243 -19.57 -9.46 -2.82
CA ASN A 243 -20.04 -9.22 -4.18
C ASN A 243 -21.19 -8.21 -4.12
N THR A 244 -21.26 -7.34 -5.11
CA THR A 244 -22.47 -6.56 -5.34
C THR A 244 -23.54 -7.45 -5.98
N SER A 245 -24.81 -7.16 -5.68
CA SER A 245 -25.91 -7.99 -6.15
C SER A 245 -26.70 -7.31 -7.27
N THR A 246 -27.21 -8.10 -8.21
CA THR A 246 -28.39 -7.90 -9.08
C THR A 246 -29.73 -7.65 -8.39
N ALA A 247 -29.91 -8.46 -7.35
CA ALA A 247 -31.21 -8.77 -6.77
C ALA A 247 -31.56 -7.82 -5.63
N SER A 248 -32.83 -7.88 -5.24
CA SER A 248 -33.29 -7.29 -3.98
C SER A 248 -32.53 -7.89 -2.80
N LEU A 249 -32.50 -7.15 -1.69
CA LEU A 249 -31.97 -7.64 -0.44
C LEU A 249 -32.77 -8.85 0.05
N SER A 250 -32.08 -9.77 0.71
CA SER A 250 -32.68 -10.98 1.27
C SER A 250 -33.68 -10.62 2.37
N GLU A 251 -34.78 -11.38 2.44
CA GLU A 251 -35.80 -11.26 3.49
C GLU A 251 -35.33 -11.76 4.87
N ASN A 252 -34.15 -12.35 4.94
CA ASN A 252 -33.51 -12.79 6.18
C ASN A 252 -32.37 -11.84 6.58
N ASN A 253 -31.74 -12.12 7.72
CA ASN A 253 -30.61 -11.33 8.23
C ASN A 253 -29.27 -11.78 7.61
N ASN A 254 -29.26 -12.21 6.34
CA ASN A 254 -28.07 -12.79 5.71
C ASN A 254 -27.50 -11.91 4.60
N ASN A 255 -27.82 -10.61 4.58
CA ASN A 255 -27.26 -9.71 3.60
C ASN A 255 -25.78 -9.41 3.92
N GLU A 256 -24.98 -9.42 2.87
CA GLU A 256 -23.53 -9.19 2.90
C GLU A 256 -23.18 -7.76 2.49
N ALA A 257 -21.95 -7.35 2.77
CA ALA A 257 -21.51 -5.95 2.66
C ALA A 257 -21.79 -5.30 1.29
N GLY A 258 -21.43 -5.99 0.19
CA GLY A 258 -21.58 -5.45 -1.16
C GLY A 258 -23.04 -5.29 -1.60
N ALA A 259 -23.91 -6.20 -1.19
CA ALA A 259 -25.35 -6.10 -1.44
C ALA A 259 -25.96 -4.93 -0.64
N LEU A 260 -25.67 -4.85 0.66
CA LEU A 260 -26.16 -3.76 1.53
C LEU A 260 -25.67 -2.38 1.09
N ALA A 261 -24.45 -2.27 0.55
CA ALA A 261 -23.94 -1.00 0.08
C ALA A 261 -24.68 -0.49 -1.18
N THR A 262 -25.06 -1.39 -2.08
CA THR A 262 -25.56 -1.06 -3.43
C THR A 262 -27.07 -1.17 -3.59
N ARG A 263 -27.75 -1.85 -2.66
CA ARG A 263 -29.18 -2.15 -2.77
C ARG A 263 -30.01 -1.49 -1.68
N VAL A 264 -31.31 -1.51 -1.93
CA VAL A 264 -32.37 -1.09 -1.02
C VAL A 264 -33.41 -2.22 -0.90
N PRO A 265 -34.24 -2.24 0.16
CA PRO A 265 -35.27 -3.25 0.34
C PRO A 265 -36.28 -3.25 -0.81
N GLY A 266 -36.59 -4.44 -1.32
CA GLY A 266 -37.73 -4.72 -2.20
C GLY A 266 -38.99 -5.14 -1.44
N GLY A 267 -38.97 -5.09 -0.11
CA GLY A 267 -40.04 -5.54 0.78
C GLY A 267 -39.75 -5.20 2.24
N ALA A 268 -40.67 -5.54 3.13
CA ALA A 268 -40.49 -5.28 4.56
C ALA A 268 -39.33 -6.09 5.14
N ASN A 269 -38.62 -5.48 6.11
CA ASN A 269 -37.58 -6.14 6.87
C ASN A 269 -36.39 -6.71 6.04
N GLN A 270 -36.08 -6.18 4.85
CA GLN A 270 -34.91 -6.65 4.07
C GLN A 270 -33.65 -5.85 4.37
N ASN A 271 -33.41 -5.53 5.64
CA ASN A 271 -32.34 -4.64 6.09
C ASN A 271 -31.43 -5.26 7.16
N GLY A 272 -31.65 -6.51 7.56
CA GLY A 272 -30.73 -7.22 8.45
C GLY A 272 -29.40 -7.56 7.77
N ALA A 273 -28.34 -7.72 8.56
CA ALA A 273 -27.00 -8.07 8.09
C ALA A 273 -26.49 -9.34 8.78
N LYS A 274 -25.69 -10.11 8.05
CA LYS A 274 -25.16 -11.39 8.53
C LYS A 274 -24.33 -11.24 9.80
N THR A 275 -23.54 -10.17 9.86
CA THR A 275 -22.64 -9.88 10.98
C THR A 275 -22.50 -8.36 11.19
N ASN A 276 -22.00 -7.94 12.37
CA ASN A 276 -21.57 -6.56 12.62
C ASN A 276 -20.59 -6.05 11.55
N ALA A 277 -19.62 -6.90 11.18
CA ALA A 277 -18.64 -6.57 10.16
C ALA A 277 -19.27 -6.38 8.78
N ASP A 278 -20.25 -7.20 8.41
CA ASP A 278 -20.99 -7.07 7.13
C ASP A 278 -21.76 -5.73 7.07
N LEU A 279 -22.44 -5.35 8.15
CA LEU A 279 -23.14 -4.07 8.24
C LEU A 279 -22.16 -2.90 8.16
N ALA A 280 -21.10 -2.91 8.98
CA ALA A 280 -20.15 -1.81 9.05
C ALA A 280 -19.36 -1.65 7.74
N ALA A 281 -18.97 -2.77 7.10
CA ALA A 281 -18.36 -2.74 5.78
C ALA A 281 -19.30 -2.12 4.74
N ALA A 282 -20.58 -2.48 4.74
CA ALA A 282 -21.57 -1.86 3.86
C ALA A 282 -21.72 -0.36 4.09
N VAL A 283 -21.76 0.07 5.36
CA VAL A 283 -21.79 1.49 5.75
C VAL A 283 -20.57 2.22 5.20
N ALA A 284 -19.37 1.68 5.38
CA ALA A 284 -18.14 2.26 4.86
C ALA A 284 -18.19 2.36 3.32
N LEU A 285 -18.47 1.26 2.62
CA LEU A 285 -18.55 1.22 1.16
C LEU A 285 -19.54 2.27 0.63
N LYS A 286 -20.73 2.35 1.23
CA LYS A 286 -21.77 3.30 0.85
C LYS A 286 -21.39 4.76 1.11
N ALA A 287 -20.67 5.02 2.20
CA ALA A 287 -20.19 6.35 2.54
C ALA A 287 -19.06 6.81 1.60
N MET A 288 -18.14 5.90 1.24
CA MET A 288 -16.99 6.20 0.39
C MET A 288 -17.35 6.38 -1.10
N THR A 289 -18.44 5.78 -1.58
CA THR A 289 -18.74 5.68 -3.01
C THR A 289 -19.86 6.60 -3.48
N LYS A 290 -19.87 6.86 -4.79
CA LYS A 290 -20.83 7.73 -5.46
C LYS A 290 -22.27 7.25 -5.27
N GLY A 291 -23.20 8.19 -5.09
CA GLY A 291 -24.64 7.94 -5.13
C GLY A 291 -25.24 7.36 -3.85
N GLY A 292 -24.42 6.83 -2.93
CA GLY A 292 -24.89 6.31 -1.66
C GLY A 292 -25.59 7.40 -0.83
N LYS A 293 -26.83 7.13 -0.42
CA LYS A 293 -27.55 7.95 0.56
C LYS A 293 -28.06 7.09 1.70
N PHE A 294 -27.91 7.60 2.90
CA PHE A 294 -28.46 6.98 4.11
C PHE A 294 -29.85 7.56 4.39
N ALA A 295 -30.63 6.84 5.17
CA ALA A 295 -31.90 7.31 5.69
C ALA A 295 -31.78 7.54 7.19
N ALA A 296 -32.51 8.53 7.70
CA ALA A 296 -32.60 8.79 9.13
C ALA A 296 -34.05 9.17 9.46
N ASN A 297 -34.45 8.99 10.71
CA ASN A 297 -35.69 9.57 11.19
C ASN A 297 -35.57 11.11 11.24
N ASN A 298 -36.69 11.83 11.38
CA ASN A 298 -36.77 13.29 11.18
C ASN A 298 -36.09 14.13 12.30
N SER A 299 -35.35 13.51 13.23
CA SER A 299 -34.62 14.23 14.28
C SER A 299 -33.16 14.48 13.89
N ALA A 300 -32.61 15.60 14.37
CA ALA A 300 -31.20 15.92 14.17
C ALA A 300 -30.25 14.92 14.86
N GLU A 301 -30.69 14.34 15.98
CA GLU A 301 -29.95 13.32 16.74
C GLU A 301 -29.80 12.03 15.93
N GLU A 302 -30.87 11.59 15.27
CA GLU A 302 -30.88 10.41 14.41
C GLU A 302 -29.95 10.59 13.22
N ALA A 303 -30.05 11.73 12.53
CA ALA A 303 -29.14 12.06 11.44
C ALA A 303 -27.69 12.15 11.92
N GLY A 304 -27.44 12.78 13.07
CA GLY A 304 -26.11 12.88 13.68
C GLY A 304 -25.50 11.50 13.98
N ALA A 305 -26.30 10.57 14.52
CA ALA A 305 -25.86 9.21 14.79
C ALA A 305 -25.49 8.44 13.51
N VAL A 306 -26.29 8.56 12.44
CA VAL A 306 -25.96 7.98 11.13
C VAL A 306 -24.66 8.56 10.58
N LYS A 307 -24.47 9.88 10.69
CA LYS A 307 -23.24 10.53 10.25
C LYS A 307 -22.01 10.04 11.02
N ALA A 308 -22.14 9.90 12.34
CA ALA A 308 -21.09 9.36 13.20
C ALA A 308 -20.78 7.89 12.87
N ALA A 309 -21.80 7.07 12.63
CA ALA A 309 -21.62 5.67 12.24
C ALA A 309 -20.85 5.53 10.93
N ALA A 310 -21.20 6.33 9.92
CA ALA A 310 -20.52 6.33 8.63
C ALA A 310 -19.06 6.80 8.75
N ALA A 311 -18.79 7.90 9.45
CA ALA A 311 -17.43 8.36 9.68
C ALA A 311 -16.59 7.30 10.43
N ASN A 312 -17.15 6.66 11.45
CA ASN A 312 -16.48 5.58 12.18
C ASN A 312 -16.16 4.38 11.27
N ALA A 313 -17.13 3.91 10.50
CA ALA A 313 -16.95 2.80 9.57
C ALA A 313 -15.86 3.09 8.53
N VAL A 314 -15.87 4.29 7.93
CA VAL A 314 -14.83 4.72 6.98
C VAL A 314 -13.45 4.71 7.64
N ASN A 315 -13.30 5.32 8.82
CA ASN A 315 -12.02 5.38 9.51
C ASN A 315 -11.48 3.99 9.89
N LYS A 316 -12.35 3.05 10.27
CA LYS A 316 -11.96 1.65 10.53
C LYS A 316 -11.38 0.98 9.29
N VAL A 317 -12.02 1.16 8.13
CA VAL A 317 -11.54 0.60 6.85
C VAL A 317 -10.23 1.25 6.41
N LEU A 318 -10.15 2.58 6.45
CA LEU A 318 -8.93 3.31 6.07
C LEU A 318 -7.75 2.89 6.96
N GLY A 319 -7.95 2.91 8.28
CA GLY A 319 -6.89 2.59 9.24
C GLY A 319 -6.34 1.18 9.06
N ILE A 320 -7.19 0.19 8.78
CA ILE A 320 -6.70 -1.19 8.59
C ILE A 320 -6.04 -1.40 7.24
N LEU A 321 -6.54 -0.77 6.18
CA LEU A 321 -5.96 -0.83 4.85
C LEU A 321 -4.58 -0.17 4.82
N ASP A 322 -4.45 0.98 5.49
CA ASP A 322 -3.18 1.67 5.71
C ASP A 322 -2.16 0.76 6.42
N VAL A 323 -2.57 0.12 7.53
CA VAL A 323 -1.72 -0.84 8.26
C VAL A 323 -1.22 -1.96 7.35
N ILE A 324 -2.08 -2.51 6.48
CA ILE A 324 -1.71 -3.56 5.53
C ILE A 324 -0.67 -3.05 4.53
N ILE A 325 -0.91 -1.87 3.92
CA ILE A 325 0.01 -1.25 2.95
C ILE A 325 1.37 -0.98 3.59
N ILE A 326 1.40 -0.36 4.78
CA ILE A 326 2.63 -0.03 5.50
C ILE A 326 3.45 -1.28 5.80
N LYS A 327 2.81 -2.29 6.39
CA LYS A 327 3.49 -3.55 6.72
C LYS A 327 4.08 -4.21 5.47
N THR A 328 3.34 -4.17 4.37
CA THR A 328 3.79 -4.72 3.08
C THR A 328 5.03 -3.99 2.57
N VAL A 329 5.02 -2.66 2.57
CA VAL A 329 6.17 -1.86 2.13
C VAL A 329 7.37 -2.04 3.04
N ILE A 330 7.18 -1.99 4.37
CA ILE A 330 8.28 -2.22 5.34
C ILE A 330 8.91 -3.59 5.10
N LYS A 331 8.11 -4.65 5.01
CA LYS A 331 8.61 -6.01 4.81
C LYS A 331 9.41 -6.14 3.51
N ASN A 332 8.97 -5.44 2.48
CA ASN A 332 9.63 -5.40 1.20
C ASN A 332 10.98 -4.66 1.27
N LEU A 333 11.03 -3.48 1.90
CA LEU A 333 12.26 -2.72 2.10
C LEU A 333 13.25 -3.46 3.02
N GLU A 334 12.77 -4.22 4.00
CA GLU A 334 13.60 -5.11 4.82
C GLU A 334 14.31 -6.17 3.96
N LYS A 335 13.59 -6.83 3.03
CA LYS A 335 14.22 -7.82 2.13
C LYS A 335 15.32 -7.18 1.28
N VAL A 336 15.07 -6.00 0.71
CA VAL A 336 16.04 -5.22 -0.07
C VAL A 336 17.27 -4.88 0.78
N ARG A 337 17.05 -4.41 2.02
CA ARG A 337 18.14 -4.13 2.97
C ARG A 337 18.98 -5.36 3.27
N GLU A 338 18.37 -6.52 3.52
CA GLU A 338 19.11 -7.73 3.89
C GLU A 338 19.96 -8.28 2.75
N VAL A 339 19.54 -8.14 1.48
CA VAL A 339 20.40 -8.53 0.35
C VAL A 339 21.49 -7.50 0.08
N VAL A 340 21.23 -6.20 0.25
CA VAL A 340 22.26 -5.16 0.08
C VAL A 340 23.40 -5.31 1.08
N LYS A 341 23.11 -5.69 2.32
CA LYS A 341 24.16 -5.95 3.33
C LYS A 341 25.14 -7.06 2.95
N LYS A 342 24.76 -7.94 2.03
CA LYS A 342 25.59 -9.06 1.56
C LYS A 342 26.45 -8.70 0.35
N ILE A 343 26.39 -7.45 -0.13
CA ILE A 343 27.29 -6.99 -1.19
C ILE A 343 28.71 -7.02 -0.66
N GLU A 344 29.55 -7.84 -1.28
CA GLU A 344 30.95 -8.01 -0.92
C GLU A 344 31.85 -7.61 -2.08
N TYR A 345 33.06 -7.16 -1.73
CA TYR A 345 34.10 -6.89 -2.71
C TYR A 345 34.49 -8.21 -3.39
N SER A 346 34.45 -8.23 -4.71
CA SER A 346 34.93 -9.31 -5.56
C SER A 346 35.85 -8.75 -6.62
N GLU A 347 36.99 -9.40 -6.83
CA GLU A 347 37.98 -8.94 -7.80
C GLU A 347 37.59 -9.20 -9.26
N THR A 348 36.35 -9.67 -9.53
CA THR A 348 35.89 -10.25 -10.81
C THR A 348 36.65 -9.67 -12.00
N THR A 349 37.72 -10.38 -12.36
CA THR A 349 38.61 -10.04 -13.44
C THR A 349 37.80 -10.14 -14.72
N GLY A 350 37.60 -9.01 -15.40
CA GLY A 350 37.06 -9.04 -16.75
C GLY A 350 37.88 -10.02 -17.59
N THR A 351 37.23 -11.11 -18.02
CA THR A 351 37.59 -12.00 -19.14
C THR A 351 39.05 -12.45 -19.22
N GLY A 352 39.28 -13.73 -18.95
CA GLY A 352 40.58 -14.39 -19.07
C GLY A 352 41.32 -14.08 -20.36
N THR A 353 42.52 -13.53 -20.22
CA THR A 353 43.57 -13.66 -21.22
C THR A 353 43.93 -15.13 -21.32
N THR A 354 43.52 -15.77 -22.41
CA THR A 354 44.10 -17.01 -22.89
C THR A 354 45.61 -16.85 -22.91
N GLU A 355 46.31 -17.56 -22.02
CA GLU A 355 47.74 -17.77 -22.12
C GLU A 355 47.99 -18.49 -23.45
N ALA A 356 48.42 -17.72 -24.45
CA ALA A 356 49.01 -18.27 -25.66
C ALA A 356 50.34 -18.90 -25.27
N ASN A 357 50.34 -20.22 -25.11
CA ASN A 357 51.54 -21.03 -24.97
C ASN A 357 52.38 -20.92 -26.26
N PRO A 358 53.59 -20.34 -26.27
CA PRO A 358 54.48 -20.44 -27.42
C PRO A 358 55.26 -21.74 -27.29
N ALA A 359 54.71 -22.82 -27.85
CA ALA A 359 55.46 -24.06 -28.03
C ALA A 359 56.58 -23.81 -29.07
N LYS A 360 57.81 -24.09 -28.66
CA LYS A 360 58.99 -24.20 -29.49
C LYS A 360 59.52 -25.62 -29.41
#